data_AF-A0A7Y5DFZ2-F1
#
_entry.id   AF-A0A7Y5DFZ2-F1
#
_cell.length_a   1.000
_cell.length_b   1.000
_cell.length_c   1.000
_cell.angle_alpha   90.00
_cell.angle_beta   90.00
_cell.angle_gamma   90.00
#
_symmetry.space_group_name_H-M   'P 1'
#
loop_
_entity.id
_entity.type
_entity.pdbx_description
1 polymer ?
#
loop_
_entity_poly.entity_id
_entity_poly.type
_entity_poly.pdbx_seq_one_letter_code
_entity_poly.pdbx_strand_id
1 'polypeptide(L)' 'MPRLGVNIDHVATLRQARGGTDPDPLTASVLVELAGADGIVVHLRED' A
#
# COMPACT_ATOMS: atom_id res chain seq x y z
N MET A 1 12.38 5.75 19.90
CA MET A 1 12.44 4.55 19.05
C MET A 1 12.10 4.96 17.62
N PRO A 2 12.75 4.38 16.59
CA PRO A 2 12.36 4.61 15.20
C PRO A 2 10.96 4.02 14.93
N ARG A 3 10.22 4.62 13.98
CA ARG A 3 8.93 4.14 13.50
C ARG A 3 9.05 3.67 12.04
N LEU A 4 8.38 2.58 11.69
CA LEU A 4 8.31 2.04 10.33
C LEU A 4 7.02 2.49 9.64
N GLY A 5 7.15 3.33 8.61
CA GLY A 5 6.09 3.58 7.64
C GLY A 5 6.31 2.75 6.38
N VAL A 6 5.27 2.08 5.89
CA VAL A 6 5.35 1.24 4.68
C VAL A 6 4.60 1.90 3.54
N ASN A 7 5.29 2.12 2.43
CA ASN A 7 4.69 2.62 1.20
C ASN A 7 4.01 1.47 0.43
N ILE A 8 2.74 1.64 0.06
CA ILE A 8 1.94 0.63 -0.64
C ILE A 8 1.62 0.99 -2.10
N ASP A 9 2.24 2.03 -2.66
CA ASP A 9 1.96 2.52 -4.02
C ASP A 9 2.23 1.44 -5.09
N HIS A 10 3.17 0.54 -4.83
CA HIS A 10 3.48 -0.56 -5.75
C HIS A 10 2.44 -1.68 -5.77
N VAL A 11 1.59 -1.81 -4.74
CA VAL A 11 0.41 -2.68 -4.81
C VAL A 11 -0.56 -2.13 -5.87
N ALA A 12 -0.81 -0.82 -5.84
CA ALA A 12 -1.62 -0.16 -6.86
C ALA A 12 -0.97 -0.25 -8.24
N THR A 13 0.37 -0.17 -8.34
CA THR A 13 1.08 -0.35 -9.62
C THR A 13 0.76 -1.71 -10.27
N LEU A 14 0.79 -2.80 -9.50
CA LEU A 14 0.44 -4.14 -10.00
C LEU A 14 -1.02 -4.23 -10.42
N ARG A 15 -1.93 -3.66 -9.63
CA ARG A 15 -3.37 -3.62 -9.95
C ARG A 15 -3.63 -2.87 -11.26
N GLN A 16 -3.08 -1.67 -11.40
CA GLN A 16 -3.27 -0.83 -12.58
C GLN A 16 -2.68 -1.47 -13.85
N ALA A 17 -1.58 -2.23 -13.73
CA ALA A 17 -1.01 -2.98 -14.85
C ALA A 17 -1.94 -4.07 -15.43
N ARG A 18 -3.04 -4.39 -14.75
CA ARG A 18 -4.08 -5.34 -15.20
C ARG A 18 -5.47 -4.74 -15.34
N GLY A 19 -5.69 -3.53 -14.81
CA GLY A 19 -7.01 -2.86 -14.84
C GLY A 19 -8.10 -3.57 -14.04
N GLY A 20 -7.74 -4.47 -13.14
CA GLY A 20 -8.66 -5.21 -12.27
C GLY A 20 -8.75 -4.63 -10.86
N THR A 21 -9.35 -5.40 -9.95
CA THR A 21 -9.46 -5.05 -8.52
C THR A 21 -8.28 -5.59 -7.69
N ASP A 22 -7.58 -6.60 -8.20
CA ASP A 22 -6.52 -7.29 -7.48
C ASP A 22 -5.12 -7.00 -8.04
N PRO A 23 -4.11 -6.83 -7.16
CA PRO A 23 -4.22 -6.78 -5.70
C PRO A 23 -4.83 -5.46 -5.20
N ASP A 24 -5.61 -5.53 -4.13
CA ASP A 24 -6.21 -4.35 -3.51
C ASP A 24 -5.24 -3.67 -2.49
N PRO A 25 -4.88 -2.38 -2.68
CA PRO A 25 -4.05 -1.62 -1.75
C PRO A 25 -4.63 -1.51 -0.34
N LEU A 26 -5.96 -1.50 -0.18
CA LEU A 26 -6.58 -1.46 1.16
C LEU A 26 -6.35 -2.77 1.91
N THR A 27 -6.51 -3.90 1.23
CA THR A 27 -6.16 -5.21 1.81
C THR A 27 -4.69 -5.25 2.21
N ALA A 28 -3.78 -4.70 1.39
CA ALA A 28 -2.36 -4.62 1.74
C ALA A 28 -2.09 -3.72 2.97
N SER A 29 -2.79 -2.60 3.11
CA SER A 29 -2.62 -1.70 4.26
C SER A 29 -2.94 -2.41 5.58
N VAL A 30 -4.05 -3.17 5.62
CA VAL A 30 -4.45 -3.95 6.80
C VAL A 30 -3.40 -5.01 7.15
N LEU A 31 -2.89 -5.75 6.16
CA LEU A 31 -1.86 -6.77 6.38
C LEU A 31 -0.56 -6.18 6.95
N VAL A 32 -0.17 -5.01 6.45
CA VAL A 32 1.03 -4.30 6.87
C VAL A 32 0.91 -3.78 8.32
N GLU A 33 -0.24 -3.22 8.69
CA GLU A 33 -0.50 -2.80 10.07
C GLU A 33 -0.51 -4.01 11.02
N LEU A 34 -1.16 -5.12 10.64
CA LEU A 34 -1.15 -6.37 11.40
C LEU A 34 0.26 -6.97 11.54
N ALA A 35 1.16 -6.71 10.60
CA ALA A 35 2.56 -7.12 10.64
C ALA A 35 3.45 -6.22 11.52
N GLY A 36 2.89 -5.16 12.12
CA GLY A 36 3.58 -4.29 13.08
C GLY A 36 4.18 -3.01 12.50
N ALA A 37 3.73 -2.57 11.32
CA ALA A 37 4.06 -1.22 10.84
C ALA A 37 3.37 -0.15 11.71
N ASP A 38 4.04 0.99 11.91
CA ASP A 38 3.52 2.13 12.67
C ASP A 38 2.62 3.04 11.83
N GLY A 39 2.62 2.86 10.51
CA GLY A 39 1.78 3.61 9.59
C GLY A 39 1.94 3.22 8.13
N ILE A 40 0.99 3.72 7.33
CA ILE A 40 0.91 3.48 5.89
C ILE A 40 1.26 4.77 5.15
N VAL A 41 2.07 4.65 4.10
CA VAL A 41 2.48 5.77 3.25
C VAL A 41 1.86 5.56 1.86
N VAL A 42 1.23 6.60 1.35
CA VAL A 42 0.66 6.63 -0.01
C VAL A 42 1.04 7.95 -0.66
N HIS A 43 1.39 7.90 -1.95
CA HIS A 43 1.59 9.08 -2.78
C HIS A 43 0.52 9.13 -3.88
N LEU A 44 -0.52 9.93 -3.67
CA LEU A 44 -1.48 10.22 -4.74
C LEU A 44 -0.82 11.13 -5.76
N ARG A 45 -0.66 10.64 -6.99
CA ARG A 45 -0.05 11.38 -8.10
C ARG A 45 -1.11 12.18 -8.87
N GLU A 46 -0.65 13.11 -9.70
CA GLU A 46 -1.49 13.95 -10.55
C GLU A 46 -1.97 13.21 -11.83
N ASP A 47 -1.16 12.30 -12.35
CA ASP A 47 -1.48 11.45 -13.51
C ASP A 47 -2.46 10.31 -13.16
#